data_AF-A0A4Z1A964-F1
#
_entry.id   AF-A0A4Z1A964-F1
#
_cell.length_a   1.000
_cell.length_b   1.000
_cell.length_c   1.000
_cell.angle_alpha   90.00
_cell.angle_beta   90.00
_cell.angle_gamma   90.00
#
_symmetry.space_group_name_H-M   'P 1'
#
loop_
_entity.id
_entity.type
_entity.pdbx_description
1 polymer ?
#
loop_
_entity_poly.entity_id
_entity_poly.type
_entity_poly.pdbx_seq_one_letter_code
_entity_poly.pdbx_strand_id
1 'polypeptide(L)'
;MKRFTSNILFFIIILMSFSDCGLFYKGVPKAGEFCYVLAKPPECLYVDFESKKLIWNNVEYVLEEKLRMDYFFKSNDELYELTVSTVNRVELKNLTTANFNQFYMRKKDKFVEMQTPDAKHE
;
A
#
# COMPACT_ATOMS: atom_id res chain seq x y z
N MET A 1 -5.97 -56.80 -6.75
CA MET A 1 -6.46 -55.52 -6.18
C MET A 1 -5.37 -54.83 -5.33
N LYS A 2 -4.17 -54.56 -5.88
CA LYS A 2 -3.07 -53.88 -5.13
C LYS A 2 -2.29 -52.85 -5.96
N ARG A 3 -2.66 -52.65 -7.24
CA ARG A 3 -1.99 -51.71 -8.16
C ARG A 3 -2.70 -50.36 -8.31
N PHE A 4 -3.96 -50.27 -7.87
CA PHE A 4 -4.77 -49.04 -8.01
C PHE A 4 -4.61 -48.06 -6.84
N THR A 5 -4.11 -48.51 -5.69
CA THR A 5 -3.97 -47.68 -4.48
C THR A 5 -2.69 -46.83 -4.46
N SER A 6 -1.67 -47.19 -5.26
CA SER A 6 -0.37 -46.48 -5.28
C SER A 6 -0.41 -45.15 -6.03
N ASN A 7 -1.21 -45.06 -7.10
CA ASN A 7 -1.30 -43.83 -7.91
C ASN A 7 -2.15 -42.76 -7.23
N ILE A 8 -3.13 -43.14 -6.41
CA ILE A 8 -4.00 -42.21 -5.69
C ILE A 8 -3.21 -41.45 -4.60
N LEU A 9 -2.30 -42.15 -3.90
CA LEU A 9 -1.48 -41.54 -2.86
C LEU A 9 -0.51 -40.48 -3.41
N PHE A 10 0.02 -40.71 -4.62
CA PHE A 10 0.95 -39.78 -5.28
C PHE A 10 0.25 -38.50 -5.75
N PHE A 11 -1.00 -38.60 -6.20
CA PHE A 11 -1.82 -37.44 -6.57
C PHE A 11 -2.19 -36.56 -5.36
N ILE A 12 -2.41 -37.15 -4.18
CA ILE A 12 -2.75 -36.40 -2.96
C ILE A 12 -1.55 -35.57 -2.46
N ILE A 13 -0.33 -36.08 -2.59
CA ILE A 13 0.90 -35.38 -2.17
C ILE A 13 1.20 -34.18 -3.08
N ILE A 14 0.93 -34.30 -4.38
CA ILE A 14 1.08 -33.21 -5.34
C ILE A 14 0.07 -32.07 -5.08
N LEU A 15 -1.17 -32.40 -4.70
CA LEU A 15 -2.22 -31.42 -4.36
C LEU A 15 -1.91 -30.59 -3.11
N MET A 16 -1.17 -31.12 -2.13
CA MET A 16 -0.78 -30.36 -0.92
C MET A 16 0.37 -29.38 -1.15
N SER A 17 1.09 -29.49 -2.27
CA SER A 17 2.31 -28.71 -2.55
C SER A 17 2.07 -27.38 -3.28
N PHE A 18 0.82 -27.05 -3.62
CA PHE A 18 0.45 -25.82 -4.33
C PHE A 18 -0.20 -24.73 -3.46
N SER A 19 -0.29 -24.93 -2.14
CA SER A 19 -1.04 -24.02 -1.26
C SER A 19 -0.30 -22.72 -0.90
N ASP A 20 1.01 -22.63 -1.14
CA ASP A 20 1.83 -21.47 -0.71
C ASP A 20 2.31 -20.59 -1.87
N CYS A 21 1.54 -20.53 -2.97
CA CYS A 21 1.88 -19.64 -4.07
C CYS A 21 1.12 -18.31 -3.96
N GLY A 22 1.81 -17.34 -3.35
CA GLY A 22 1.75 -15.90 -3.60
C GLY A 22 0.40 -15.29 -3.97
N LEU A 23 -0.36 -14.84 -2.97
CA LEU A 23 -1.46 -13.92 -3.20
C LEU A 23 -1.53 -12.91 -2.06
N PHE A 24 -0.87 -11.77 -2.27
CA PHE A 24 -1.04 -10.50 -1.54
C PHE A 24 -1.44 -10.66 -0.07
N TYR A 25 -0.45 -10.72 0.83
CA TYR A 25 -0.72 -10.65 2.26
C TYR A 25 -1.43 -9.32 2.56
N LYS A 26 -2.76 -9.38 2.78
CA LYS A 26 -3.61 -8.22 3.14
C LYS A 26 -3.48 -7.84 4.62
N GLY A 27 -2.37 -8.23 5.26
CA GLY A 27 -2.08 -7.93 6.66
C GLY A 27 -1.08 -6.78 6.80
N VAL A 28 -0.91 -6.31 8.04
CA VAL A 28 0.23 -5.42 8.35
C VAL A 28 1.54 -6.13 8.04
N PRO A 29 2.59 -5.42 7.56
CA PRO A 29 3.88 -6.04 7.30
C PRO A 29 4.43 -6.69 8.56
N LYS A 30 5.22 -7.76 8.39
CA LYS A 30 5.91 -8.40 9.51
C LYS A 30 6.92 -7.44 10.14
N ALA A 31 7.12 -7.56 11.44
CA ALA A 31 8.16 -6.83 12.14
C ALA A 31 9.56 -7.15 11.57
N GLY A 32 10.44 -6.16 11.50
CA GLY A 32 11.75 -6.32 10.89
C GLY A 32 12.61 -5.07 10.83
N GLU A 33 13.84 -5.25 10.37
CA GLU A 33 14.82 -4.19 10.20
C GLU A 33 14.77 -3.61 8.78
N PHE A 34 14.74 -2.29 8.67
CA PHE A 34 14.71 -1.53 7.42
C PHE A 34 15.91 -0.60 7.38
N CYS A 35 16.73 -0.71 6.35
CA CYS A 35 17.98 0.04 6.23
C CYS A 35 17.95 1.04 5.08
N TYR A 36 18.48 2.24 5.33
CA TYR A 36 18.78 3.22 4.30
C TYR A 36 20.09 2.84 3.59
N VAL A 37 19.96 2.05 2.52
CA VAL A 37 21.07 1.43 1.79
C VAL A 37 22.02 2.41 1.09
N LEU A 38 21.66 3.69 0.99
CA LEU A 38 22.50 4.71 0.37
C LEU A 38 23.54 5.30 1.34
N ALA A 39 23.37 5.10 2.65
CA ALA A 39 24.37 5.48 3.66
C ALA A 39 25.47 4.41 3.80
N LYS A 40 26.68 4.85 4.17
CA LYS A 40 27.82 3.97 4.47
C LYS A 40 28.44 4.36 5.83
N PRO A 41 28.26 3.57 6.90
CA PRO A 41 27.51 2.31 6.96
C PRO A 41 25.99 2.53 6.77
N PRO A 42 25.22 1.49 6.37
CA PRO A 42 23.77 1.58 6.29
C PRO A 42 23.18 1.94 7.64
N GLU A 43 22.31 2.94 7.65
CA GLU A 43 21.54 3.32 8.83
C GLU A 43 20.26 2.49 8.86
N CYS A 44 20.06 1.71 9.92
CA CYS A 44 18.92 0.81 10.04
C CYS A 44 18.01 1.21 11.20
N LEU A 45 16.73 0.88 11.07
CA LEU A 45 15.71 1.00 12.10
C LEU A 45 14.92 -0.30 12.17
N TYR A 46 14.35 -0.60 13.34
CA TYR A 46 13.48 -1.76 13.50
C TYR A 46 12.04 -1.29 13.67
N VAL A 47 11.11 -1.90 12.94
CA VAL A 47 9.68 -1.59 13.02
C VAL A 47 8.91 -2.84 13.35
N ASP A 48 8.02 -2.75 14.33
CA ASP A 48 6.97 -3.73 14.59
C ASP A 48 5.62 -3.05 14.42
N PHE A 49 4.97 -3.35 13.29
CA PHE A 49 3.68 -2.79 12.93
C PHE A 49 2.53 -3.34 13.78
N GLU A 50 2.64 -4.58 14.29
CA GLU A 50 1.61 -5.18 15.13
C GLU A 50 1.59 -4.55 16.53
N SER A 51 2.77 -4.34 17.12
CA SER A 51 2.89 -3.71 18.45
C SER A 51 2.96 -2.18 18.40
N LYS A 52 2.95 -1.57 17.20
CA LYS A 52 3.08 -0.13 16.96
C LYS A 52 4.36 0.44 17.57
N LYS A 53 5.50 -0.22 17.34
CA LYS A 53 6.80 0.18 17.88
C LYS A 53 7.82 0.47 16.78
N LEU A 54 8.60 1.51 17.00
CA LEU A 54 9.77 1.86 16.20
C LEU A 54 10.99 1.93 17.12
N ILE A 55 12.06 1.21 16.80
CA ILE A 55 13.36 1.38 17.44
C ILE A 55 14.28 2.06 16.44
N TRP A 56 14.74 3.27 16.80
CA TRP A 56 15.64 4.06 15.98
C TRP A 56 16.70 4.70 16.86
N ASN A 57 17.98 4.54 16.51
CA ASN A 57 19.13 5.01 17.30
C ASN A 57 19.07 4.56 18.77
N ASN A 58 18.70 3.30 18.99
CA ASN A 58 18.52 2.67 20.32
C ASN A 58 17.45 3.33 21.21
N VAL A 59 16.55 4.13 20.64
CA VAL A 59 15.41 4.71 21.32
C VAL A 59 14.12 4.07 20.80
N GLU A 60 13.22 3.70 21.71
CA GLU A 60 11.90 3.16 21.40
C GLU A 60 10.87 4.28 21.29
N TYR A 61 10.08 4.26 20.22
CA TYR A 61 9.00 5.19 19.92
C TYR A 61 7.70 4.41 19.71
N VAL A 62 6.58 4.98 20.18
CA VAL A 62 5.24 4.46 19.90
C VAL A 62 4.75 5.06 18.59
N LEU A 63 4.26 4.21 17.69
CA LEU A 63 3.70 4.61 16.41
C LEU A 63 2.20 4.89 16.55
N GLU A 64 1.76 5.99 15.94
CA GLU A 64 0.33 6.28 15.76
C GLU A 64 -0.10 5.84 14.37
N GLU A 65 -1.21 5.10 14.31
CA GLU A 65 -1.80 4.70 13.02
C GLU A 65 -2.50 5.88 12.39
N LYS A 66 -2.07 6.22 11.17
CA LYS A 66 -2.77 7.17 10.32
C LYS A 66 -3.28 6.46 9.08
N LEU A 67 -4.59 6.29 8.99
CA LEU A 67 -5.24 5.84 7.76
C LEU A 67 -5.05 6.91 6.68
N ARG A 68 -4.38 6.53 5.60
CA ARG A 68 -4.26 7.31 4.37
C ARG A 68 -5.08 6.61 3.29
N MET A 69 -5.90 7.39 2.58
CA MET A 69 -6.59 6.91 1.39
C MET A 69 -5.91 7.49 0.17
N ASP A 70 -5.40 6.61 -0.68
CA ASP A 70 -4.75 6.97 -1.94
C ASP A 70 -5.61 6.45 -3.09
N TYR A 71 -5.87 7.30 -4.09
CA TYR A 71 -6.63 6.97 -5.28
C TYR A 71 -5.77 7.18 -6.52
N PHE A 72 -5.82 6.25 -7.47
CA PHE A 72 -5.19 6.42 -8.77
C PHE A 72 -6.23 6.71 -9.84
N PHE A 73 -5.92 7.67 -10.71
CA PHE A 73 -6.73 7.96 -11.88
C PHE A 73 -5.85 8.40 -13.05
N LYS A 74 -6.38 8.28 -14.26
CA LYS A 74 -5.70 8.74 -15.47
C LYS A 74 -6.40 9.98 -16.01
N SER A 75 -5.60 10.91 -16.53
CA SER A 75 -6.08 12.08 -17.26
C SER A 75 -5.06 12.42 -18.34
N ASN A 76 -5.50 12.55 -19.60
CA ASN A 76 -4.63 12.81 -20.76
C ASN A 76 -3.41 11.85 -20.84
N ASP A 77 -3.66 10.54 -20.69
CA ASP A 77 -2.65 9.47 -20.65
C ASP A 77 -1.61 9.53 -19.52
N GLU A 78 -1.71 10.52 -18.62
CA GLU A 78 -0.87 10.62 -17.44
C GLU A 78 -1.52 9.94 -16.23
N LEU A 79 -0.70 9.33 -15.38
CA LEU A 79 -1.15 8.68 -14.15
C LEU A 79 -1.02 9.63 -12.98
N TYR A 80 -2.11 9.81 -12.24
CA TYR A 80 -2.17 10.65 -11.06
C TYR A 80 -2.46 9.83 -9.81
N GLU A 81 -1.92 10.30 -8.68
CA GLU A 81 -2.21 9.84 -7.32
C GLU A 81 -2.89 10.98 -6.54
N LEU A 82 -4.07 10.73 -6.01
CA LEU A 82 -4.77 11.62 -5.08
C LEU A 82 -4.73 11.02 -3.68
N THR A 83 -3.99 11.66 -2.78
CA THR A 83 -3.85 11.28 -1.38
C THR A 83 -4.75 12.13 -0.49
N VAL A 84 -5.55 11.49 0.37
CA VAL A 84 -6.30 12.19 1.42
C VAL A 84 -5.40 12.36 2.65
N SER A 85 -4.84 13.56 2.81
CA SER A 85 -3.90 13.86 3.90
C SER A 85 -4.58 14.18 5.22
N THR A 86 -5.76 14.81 5.16
CA THR A 86 -6.68 15.05 6.30
C THR A 86 -8.11 15.17 5.78
N VAL A 87 -9.10 15.22 6.67
CA VAL A 87 -10.52 15.46 6.32
C VAL A 87 -10.71 16.72 5.45
N ASN A 88 -9.84 17.72 5.62
CA ASN A 88 -9.93 19.01 4.95
C ASN A 88 -8.84 19.25 3.90
N ARG A 89 -8.00 18.26 3.60
CA ARG A 89 -6.86 18.42 2.68
C ARG A 89 -6.62 17.17 1.85
N VAL A 90 -6.51 17.35 0.54
CA VAL A 90 -6.04 16.33 -0.40
C VAL A 90 -4.76 16.80 -1.09
N GLU A 91 -3.91 15.86 -1.47
CA GLU A 91 -2.66 16.07 -2.22
C GLU A 91 -2.79 15.34 -3.57
N LEU A 92 -2.41 16.00 -4.66
CA LEU A 92 -2.43 15.46 -6.01
C LEU A 92 -1.01 15.42 -6.55
N LYS A 93 -0.56 14.23 -6.96
CA LYS A 93 0.74 14.01 -7.59
C LYS A 93 0.56 13.44 -8.99
N ASN A 94 1.42 13.87 -9.90
CA ASN A 94 1.56 13.22 -11.21
C ASN A 94 2.68 12.19 -11.07
N LEU A 95 2.39 10.93 -11.37
CA LEU A 95 3.36 9.83 -11.31
C LEU A 95 4.14 9.66 -12.61
N THR A 96 3.66 10.24 -13.71
CA THR A 96 4.33 10.23 -15.02
C THR A 96 5.36 11.36 -15.11
N THR A 97 5.01 12.55 -14.63
CA THR A 97 5.86 13.76 -14.70
C THR A 97 6.45 14.08 -13.33
N ALA A 98 7.79 14.07 -13.24
CA ALA A 98 8.49 14.46 -12.02
C ALA A 98 8.18 15.93 -11.64
N ASN A 99 8.06 16.20 -10.34
CA ASN A 99 7.88 17.52 -9.71
C ASN A 99 6.46 18.15 -9.74
N PHE A 100 5.41 17.44 -10.17
CA PHE A 100 4.05 17.91 -9.95
C PHE A 100 3.47 17.36 -8.64
N ASN A 101 3.33 18.23 -7.64
CA ASN A 101 2.67 17.93 -6.37
C ASN A 101 1.91 19.17 -5.89
N GLN A 102 0.58 19.10 -5.82
CA GLN A 102 -0.29 20.19 -5.38
C GLN A 102 -1.16 19.73 -4.21
N PHE A 103 -1.48 20.64 -3.29
CA PHE A 103 -2.44 20.37 -2.22
C PHE A 103 -3.68 21.24 -2.39
N TYR A 104 -4.84 20.66 -2.11
CA TYR A 104 -6.13 21.35 -2.15
C TYR A 104 -6.79 21.27 -0.78
N MET A 105 -7.36 22.39 -0.35
CA MET A 105 -8.11 22.49 0.89
C MET A 105 -9.61 22.41 0.60
N ARG A 106 -10.35 21.75 1.48
CA ARG A 106 -11.82 21.76 1.43
C ARG A 106 -12.32 23.21 1.62
N LYS A 107 -13.18 23.68 0.71
CA LYS A 107 -13.84 24.99 0.86
C LYS A 107 -14.76 24.98 2.09
N LYS A 108 -14.85 26.12 2.79
CA LYS A 108 -15.64 26.27 4.03
C LYS A 108 -17.15 26.46 3.77
N ASP A 109 -17.54 26.84 2.55
CA ASP A 109 -18.93 27.16 2.23
C ASP A 109 -19.78 25.90 1.99
N LYS A 110 -21.06 25.99 2.37
CA LYS A 110 -22.07 24.92 2.27
C LYS A 110 -21.95 24.19 0.94
N PHE A 111 -21.85 22.86 1.02
CA PHE A 111 -21.83 21.90 -0.09
C PHE A 111 -22.54 22.43 -1.33
N VAL A 112 -21.80 23.05 -2.23
CA VAL A 112 -22.30 23.34 -3.56
C VAL A 112 -22.33 21.98 -4.24
N GLU A 113 -23.54 21.45 -4.48
CA GLU A 113 -23.72 20.26 -5.30
C GLU A 113 -22.84 20.41 -6.54
N MET A 114 -21.98 19.42 -6.77
CA MET A 114 -21.15 19.43 -7.97
C MET A 114 -22.09 19.47 -9.17
N GLN A 115 -21.97 20.53 -9.99
CA GLN A 115 -22.56 20.50 -11.31
C GLN A 115 -21.86 19.37 -12.05
N THR A 116 -22.51 18.21 -12.17
CA THR A 116 -22.01 17.07 -12.95
C THR A 116 -21.70 17.59 -14.34
N PRO A 117 -20.42 17.62 -14.78
CA PRO A 117 -20.11 17.85 -16.17
C PRO A 117 -20.72 16.68 -16.95
N ASP A 118 -21.47 16.98 -18.00
CA ASP A 118 -21.99 15.97 -18.92
C ASP A 118 -20.88 14.97 -19.26
N ALA A 119 -21.12 13.70 -18.96
CA ALA A 119 -20.16 12.63 -19.13
C ALA A 119 -19.79 12.48 -20.61
N LYS A 120 -18.71 13.15 -21.03
CA LYS A 120 -17.96 12.84 -22.23
C LYS A 120 -16.48 12.96 -21.93
N HIS A 121 -15.90 11.86 -21.48
CA HIS A 121 -14.51 11.56 -21.79
C HIS A 121 -14.51 10.22 -22.54
N GLU A 122 -14.03 10.32 -23.78
CA GLU A 122 -13.81 9.24 -24.75
C GLU A 122 -12.67 8.32 -24.31
#